data_AF-A0A1H5YV42-F1
#
_entry.id   AF-A0A1H5YV42-F1
#
_cell.length_a   1.000
_cell.length_b   1.000
_cell.length_c   1.000
_cell.angle_alpha   90.00
_cell.angle_beta   90.00
_cell.angle_gamma   90.00
#
_symmetry.space_group_name_H-M   'P 1'
#
loop_
_entity.id
_entity.type
_entity.pdbx_description
1 polymer ?
#
loop_
_entity_poly.entity_id
_entity_poly.type
_entity_poly.pdbx_seq_one_letter_code
_entity_poly.pdbx_strand_id
1 'polypeptide(L)'
;MYLGGEVVADTTRPSLVWEVPYYPTYYFPLEDVRTDLLTPDGETKRSPSRGEGRLFTVKANGAQAAGAALRYEDSPIEALRDLVRFEWDAMDGWFEEDEEVFTHPRDPYHRVDVLASSRHIRVEVDGVTVAESASPRLLFETGLPVRYYLPKTHVRMDLLERTDTATHCPYKGEAEYWSVRVGDKVHTDVVWSYRLPLPESQKVAGLVSFYNEKVDIYVDGVKQERPKTQFA
;
A
#
# COMPACT_ATOMS: atom_id res chain seq x y z
N MET A 1 2.02 -12.05 14.75
CA MET A 1 2.91 -10.86 14.69
C MET A 1 4.15 -11.12 15.52
N TYR A 2 5.31 -10.70 15.03
CA TYR A 2 6.63 -11.03 15.57
C TYR A 2 7.47 -9.79 15.91
N LEU A 3 8.40 -9.97 16.85
CA LEU A 3 9.55 -9.09 17.09
C LEU A 3 10.76 -9.94 17.48
N GLY A 4 11.92 -9.69 16.88
CA GLY A 4 13.13 -10.47 17.15
C GLY A 4 12.99 -11.95 16.76
N GLY A 5 12.09 -12.27 15.82
CA GLY A 5 11.72 -13.64 15.47
C GLY A 5 10.89 -14.39 16.53
N GLU A 6 10.41 -13.72 17.57
CA GLU A 6 9.56 -14.29 18.62
C GLU A 6 8.11 -13.80 18.43
N VAL A 7 7.14 -14.70 18.60
CA VAL A 7 5.71 -14.35 18.52
C VAL A 7 5.36 -13.41 19.67
N VAL A 8 4.84 -12.22 19.34
CA VAL A 8 4.36 -11.23 20.32
C VAL A 8 2.84 -11.28 20.47
N ALA A 9 2.13 -11.53 19.37
CA ALA A 9 0.67 -11.67 19.36
C ALA A 9 0.23 -12.67 18.30
N ASP A 10 -0.76 -13.51 18.64
CA ASP A 10 -1.36 -14.53 17.77
C ASP A 10 -2.85 -14.65 18.07
N THR A 11 -3.70 -14.31 17.09
CA THR A 11 -5.15 -14.20 17.28
C THR A 11 -5.92 -14.64 16.04
N THR A 12 -7.06 -15.29 16.25
CA THR A 12 -8.06 -15.57 15.20
C THR A 12 -9.21 -14.56 15.20
N ARG A 13 -9.14 -13.53 16.05
CA ARG A 13 -10.22 -12.56 16.28
C ARG A 13 -9.69 -11.12 16.38
N PRO A 14 -8.82 -10.67 15.46
CA PRO A 14 -8.35 -9.29 15.48
C PRO A 14 -9.52 -8.33 15.19
N SER A 15 -9.50 -7.16 15.82
CA SER A 15 -10.37 -6.05 15.43
C SER A 15 -9.69 -5.20 14.37
N LEU A 16 -10.42 -4.91 13.29
CA LEU A 16 -9.99 -3.98 12.25
C LEU A 16 -10.47 -2.57 12.59
N VAL A 17 -9.55 -1.66 12.86
CA VAL A 17 -9.86 -0.28 13.29
C VAL A 17 -9.36 0.71 12.24
N TRP A 18 -10.27 1.46 11.61
CA TRP A 18 -9.93 2.52 10.67
C TRP A 18 -9.53 3.79 11.41
N GLU A 19 -8.24 3.95 11.65
CA GLU A 19 -7.68 5.20 12.17
C GLU A 19 -7.50 6.26 11.08
N VAL A 20 -7.40 5.80 9.83
CA VAL A 20 -7.33 6.58 8.60
C VAL A 20 -8.36 6.02 7.61
N PRO A 21 -8.77 6.78 6.59
CA PRO A 21 -9.88 6.36 5.72
C PRO A 21 -9.52 5.27 4.70
N TYR A 22 -8.25 4.93 4.52
CA TYR A 22 -7.80 4.11 3.37
C TYR A 22 -7.54 2.64 3.70
N TYR A 23 -7.21 2.31 4.95
CA TYR A 23 -6.92 0.94 5.40
C TYR A 23 -7.09 0.82 6.92
N PRO A 24 -7.36 -0.38 7.45
CA PRO A 24 -7.49 -0.61 8.88
C PRO A 24 -6.13 -0.72 9.58
N THR A 25 -6.15 -0.71 10.90
CA THR A 25 -5.07 -1.23 11.74
C THR A 25 -5.57 -2.42 12.55
N TYR A 26 -4.72 -3.44 12.73
CA TYR A 26 -5.02 -4.56 13.62
C TYR A 26 -4.93 -4.13 15.09
N TYR A 27 -5.98 -4.46 15.82
CA TYR A 27 -6.04 -4.40 17.28
C TYR A 27 -6.24 -5.83 17.79
N PHE A 28 -5.34 -6.27 18.66
CA PHE A 28 -5.31 -7.64 19.18
C PHE A 28 -5.97 -7.68 20.56
N PRO A 29 -6.82 -8.68 20.87
CA PRO A 29 -7.27 -8.90 22.23
C PRO A 29 -6.08 -9.09 23.17
N LEU A 30 -6.13 -8.49 24.36
CA LEU A 30 -5.03 -8.57 25.31
C LEU A 30 -4.65 -10.01 25.69
N GLU A 31 -5.63 -10.92 25.73
CA GLU A 31 -5.41 -12.34 26.04
C GLU A 31 -4.61 -13.11 24.97
N ASP A 32 -4.61 -12.59 23.74
CA ASP A 32 -3.89 -13.15 22.58
C ASP A 32 -2.49 -12.52 22.43
N VAL A 33 -2.12 -11.62 23.35
CA VAL A 33 -0.85 -10.90 23.37
C VAL A 33 0.02 -11.43 24.50
N ARG A 34 1.30 -11.67 24.21
CA ARG A 34 2.32 -11.96 25.21
C ARG A 34 2.69 -10.72 26.01
N THR A 35 1.86 -10.41 27.00
CA THR A 35 2.01 -9.24 27.87
C THR A 35 3.28 -9.26 28.72
N ASP A 36 3.92 -10.42 28.91
CA ASP A 36 5.25 -10.55 29.52
C ASP A 36 6.35 -9.84 28.71
N LEU A 37 6.12 -9.63 27.40
CA LEU A 37 7.03 -8.90 26.51
C LEU A 37 6.77 -7.39 26.50
N LEU A 38 5.75 -6.90 27.21
CA LEU A 38 5.36 -5.49 27.23
C LEU A 38 5.83 -4.81 28.51
N THR A 39 6.67 -3.79 28.37
CA THR A 39 7.09 -2.93 29.48
C THR A 39 6.45 -1.54 29.33
N PRO A 40 5.68 -1.03 30.31
CA PRO A 40 5.20 0.35 30.29
C PRO A 40 6.40 1.31 30.19
N ASP A 41 6.34 2.25 29.25
CA ASP A 41 7.37 3.30 29.12
C ASP A 41 7.04 4.56 29.94
N GLY A 42 5.80 4.68 30.42
CA GLY A 42 5.30 5.84 31.17
C GLY A 42 4.81 6.97 30.28
N GLU A 43 4.82 6.78 28.96
CA GLU A 43 4.32 7.76 27.99
C GLU A 43 2.86 7.50 27.61
N THR A 44 2.20 8.56 27.15
CA THR A 44 0.82 8.47 26.64
C THR A 44 0.70 9.13 25.28
N LYS A 45 -0.25 8.62 24.48
CA LYS A 45 -0.59 9.15 23.15
C LYS A 45 -2.08 9.47 23.11
N ARG A 46 -2.41 10.74 22.96
CA ARG A 46 -3.80 11.20 22.86
C ARG A 46 -4.33 11.01 21.44
N SER A 47 -5.51 10.39 21.32
CA SER A 47 -6.34 10.39 20.13
C SER A 47 -7.62 11.21 20.37
N PRO A 48 -8.03 12.08 19.42
CA PRO A 48 -9.30 12.80 19.53
C PRO A 48 -10.52 11.90 19.71
N SER A 49 -10.54 10.73 19.05
CA SER A 49 -11.68 9.81 19.07
C SER A 49 -11.51 8.62 20.02
N ARG A 50 -10.27 8.13 20.22
CA ARG A 50 -9.99 6.93 21.02
C ARG A 50 -9.61 7.22 22.48
N GLY A 51 -9.41 8.48 22.84
CA GLY A 51 -9.03 8.87 24.20
C GLY A 51 -7.52 8.91 24.42
N GLU A 52 -7.09 8.86 25.67
CA GLU A 52 -5.68 8.78 26.04
C GLU A 52 -5.25 7.31 26.05
N GLY A 53 -4.18 6.99 25.33
CA GLY A 53 -3.63 5.64 25.30
C GLY A 53 -2.26 5.58 25.97
N ARG A 54 -1.98 4.47 26.67
CA ARG A 54 -0.70 4.20 27.32
C ARG A 54 0.23 3.46 26.37
N LEU A 55 1.48 3.90 26.28
CA LEU A 55 2.49 3.29 25.45
C LEU A 55 3.28 2.23 26.24
N PHE A 56 3.75 1.24 25.49
CA PHE A 56 4.56 0.15 25.99
C PHE A 56 5.70 -0.11 25.01
N THR A 57 6.86 -0.37 25.57
CA THR A 57 7.99 -0.96 24.86
C THR A 57 7.78 -2.47 24.72
N VAL A 58 7.89 -2.98 23.50
CA VAL A 58 7.91 -4.43 23.22
C VAL A 58 9.35 -4.91 23.27
N LYS A 59 9.64 -5.97 24.03
CA LYS A 59 10.99 -6.56 24.13
C LYS A 59 10.89 -8.06 23.91
N ALA A 60 11.57 -8.57 22.90
CA ALA A 60 11.49 -9.97 22.52
C ALA A 60 12.83 -10.43 21.93
N ASN A 61 13.34 -11.58 22.37
CA ASN A 61 14.61 -12.17 21.92
C ASN A 61 15.79 -11.18 21.74
N GLY A 62 15.98 -10.24 22.68
CA GLY A 62 17.04 -9.23 22.62
C GLY A 62 16.79 -8.03 21.69
N ALA A 63 15.71 -8.06 20.89
CA ALA A 63 15.19 -6.90 20.19
C ALA A 63 14.30 -6.05 21.11
N GLN A 64 14.24 -4.75 20.83
CA GLN A 64 13.43 -3.79 21.59
C GLN A 64 12.81 -2.77 20.64
N ALA A 65 11.51 -2.56 20.80
CA ALA A 65 10.72 -1.56 20.07
C ALA A 65 10.01 -0.63 21.08
N ALA A 66 10.59 0.55 21.29
CA ALA A 66 10.07 1.54 22.23
C ALA A 66 8.78 2.21 21.70
N GLY A 67 7.78 2.42 22.55
CA GLY A 67 6.51 3.03 22.18
C GLY A 67 5.73 2.26 21.10
N ALA A 68 6.02 0.96 20.93
CA ALA A 68 5.54 0.18 19.80
C ALA A 68 4.22 -0.54 20.07
N ALA A 69 3.74 -0.56 21.32
CA ALA A 69 2.43 -1.05 21.69
C ALA A 69 1.62 0.05 22.40
N LEU A 70 0.32 0.14 22.11
CA LEU A 70 -0.58 1.18 22.58
C LEU A 70 -1.89 0.57 23.07
N ARG A 71 -2.32 0.96 24.28
CA ARG A 71 -3.58 0.52 24.89
C ARG A 71 -4.45 1.70 25.29
N TYR A 72 -5.74 1.64 24.94
CA TYR A 72 -6.74 2.66 25.29
C TYR A 72 -7.71 2.14 26.36
N GLU A 73 -7.22 1.86 27.57
CA GLU A 73 -8.00 1.20 28.63
C GLU A 73 -9.22 2.03 29.10
N ASP A 74 -9.11 3.36 29.04
CA ASP A 74 -10.20 4.29 29.36
C ASP A 74 -10.86 4.87 28.10
N SER A 75 -10.80 4.16 26.96
CA SER A 75 -11.37 4.66 25.71
C SER A 75 -12.87 4.98 25.85
N PRO A 76 -13.38 6.06 25.23
CA PRO A 76 -14.81 6.24 25.05
C PRO A 76 -15.43 5.15 24.17
N ILE A 77 -14.63 4.41 23.40
CA ILE A 77 -15.06 3.27 22.60
C ILE A 77 -14.80 1.99 23.41
N GLU A 78 -15.84 1.45 24.04
CA GLU A 78 -15.74 0.29 24.94
C GLU A 78 -15.01 -0.91 24.31
N ALA A 79 -15.30 -1.19 23.03
CA ALA A 79 -14.70 -2.30 22.29
C ALA A 79 -13.17 -2.22 22.15
N LEU A 80 -12.53 -1.06 22.42
CA LEU A 80 -11.08 -0.90 22.33
C LEU A 80 -10.35 -1.15 23.66
N ARG A 81 -11.06 -1.19 24.79
CA ARG A 81 -10.44 -1.15 26.13
C ARG A 81 -9.60 -2.39 26.43
N ASP A 82 -10.02 -3.53 25.92
CA ASP A 82 -9.34 -4.82 26.09
C ASP A 82 -8.43 -5.17 24.91
N LEU A 83 -8.14 -4.20 24.04
CA LEU A 83 -7.31 -4.40 22.86
C LEU A 83 -5.94 -3.71 22.97
N VAL A 84 -4.99 -4.21 22.19
CA VAL A 84 -3.64 -3.65 22.03
C VAL A 84 -3.41 -3.39 20.54
N ARG A 85 -3.00 -2.16 20.21
CA ARG A 85 -2.47 -1.80 18.89
C ARG A 85 -0.96 -1.87 18.91
N PHE A 86 -0.35 -2.31 17.82
CA PHE A 86 1.09 -2.21 17.62
C PHE A 86 1.42 -1.27 16.45
N GLU A 87 2.56 -0.58 16.54
CA GLU A 87 3.08 0.22 15.43
C GLU A 87 3.72 -0.72 14.40
N TRP A 88 3.21 -0.67 13.17
CA TRP A 88 3.49 -1.64 12.11
C TRP A 88 4.99 -1.79 11.83
N ASP A 89 5.65 -0.66 11.56
CA ASP A 89 7.08 -0.60 11.16
C ASP A 89 8.04 -0.91 12.31
N ALA A 90 7.54 -1.01 13.54
CA ALA A 90 8.35 -1.35 14.70
C ALA A 90 8.47 -2.87 14.92
N MET A 91 7.63 -3.65 14.25
CA MET A 91 7.59 -5.12 14.31
C MET A 91 8.28 -5.69 13.07
N ASP A 92 8.87 -6.89 13.18
CA ASP A 92 9.66 -7.49 12.09
C ASP A 92 8.91 -8.52 11.26
N GLY A 93 7.70 -8.92 11.67
CA GLY A 93 6.89 -9.87 10.92
C GLY A 93 5.40 -9.78 11.20
N TRP A 94 4.61 -9.68 10.13
CA TRP A 94 3.15 -9.65 10.15
C TRP A 94 2.61 -10.73 9.23
N PHE A 95 1.67 -11.52 9.74
CA PHE A 95 1.14 -12.67 9.00
C PHE A 95 -0.39 -12.69 9.13
N GLU A 96 -1.05 -12.96 8.01
CA GLU A 96 -2.45 -13.39 7.94
C GLU A 96 -2.43 -14.88 7.57
N GLU A 97 -2.92 -15.73 8.48
CA GLU A 97 -2.63 -17.18 8.41
C GLU A 97 -1.10 -17.40 8.30
N ASP A 98 -0.64 -18.14 7.30
CA ASP A 98 0.78 -18.38 7.02
C ASP A 98 1.36 -17.42 5.96
N GLU A 99 0.59 -16.43 5.48
CA GLU A 99 1.04 -15.46 4.48
C GLU A 99 1.56 -14.18 5.14
N GLU A 100 2.80 -13.81 4.81
CA GLU A 100 3.36 -12.54 5.26
C GLU A 100 2.64 -11.36 4.60
N VAL A 101 2.24 -10.39 5.41
CA VAL A 101 1.65 -9.12 5.00
C VAL A 101 2.66 -8.01 5.27
N PHE A 102 2.83 -7.11 4.31
CA PHE A 102 3.80 -6.02 4.37
C PHE A 102 3.12 -4.67 4.13
N THR A 103 3.84 -3.59 4.41
CA THR A 103 3.38 -2.18 4.29
C THR A 103 2.28 -1.78 5.29
N HIS A 104 1.13 -2.45 5.31
CA HIS A 104 0.03 -2.22 6.25
C HIS A 104 -1.01 -3.35 6.17
N PRO A 105 -1.95 -3.46 7.13
CA PRO A 105 -3.06 -4.42 7.08
C PRO A 105 -3.86 -4.36 5.79
N ARG A 106 -4.27 -5.52 5.27
CA ARG A 106 -5.21 -5.58 4.14
C ARG A 106 -6.62 -5.20 4.62
N ASP A 107 -7.31 -4.40 3.82
CA ASP A 107 -8.73 -4.10 4.00
C ASP A 107 -9.55 -5.20 3.31
N PRO A 108 -10.39 -5.96 4.04
CA PRO A 108 -11.18 -7.06 3.47
C PRO A 108 -12.22 -6.58 2.45
N TYR A 109 -12.51 -5.28 2.39
CA TYR A 109 -13.41 -4.66 1.41
C TYR A 109 -12.65 -4.01 0.24
N HIS A 110 -11.32 -4.04 0.26
CA HIS A 110 -10.52 -3.57 -0.86
C HIS A 110 -10.60 -4.56 -2.03
N ARG A 111 -10.86 -4.03 -3.22
CA ARG A 111 -11.02 -4.83 -4.42
C ARG A 111 -10.11 -4.31 -5.51
N VAL A 112 -9.45 -5.25 -6.19
CA VAL A 112 -8.71 -5.01 -7.43
C VAL A 112 -9.35 -5.87 -8.52
N ASP A 113 -9.89 -5.23 -9.55
CA ASP A 113 -10.33 -5.90 -10.77
C ASP A 113 -9.45 -5.52 -11.94
N VAL A 114 -9.05 -6.52 -12.72
CA VAL A 114 -8.28 -6.30 -13.95
C VAL A 114 -9.00 -6.93 -15.14
N LEU A 115 -9.40 -6.07 -16.08
CA LEU A 115 -10.17 -6.45 -17.26
C LEU A 115 -9.35 -6.25 -18.54
N ALA A 116 -9.46 -7.21 -19.47
CA ALA A 116 -9.03 -7.00 -20.84
C ALA A 116 -9.90 -5.92 -21.49
N SER A 117 -9.30 -5.08 -22.33
CA SER A 117 -10.08 -4.14 -23.13
C SER A 117 -9.51 -4.04 -24.55
N SER A 118 -10.38 -3.65 -25.48
CA SER A 118 -10.01 -3.27 -26.85
C SER A 118 -10.05 -1.76 -27.06
N ARG A 119 -10.18 -0.98 -25.97
CA ARG A 119 -10.09 0.48 -26.03
C ARG A 119 -8.71 0.90 -26.49
N HIS A 120 -8.69 1.99 -27.26
CA HIS A 120 -7.45 2.57 -27.73
C HIS A 120 -6.94 3.58 -26.70
N ILE A 121 -5.80 3.27 -26.06
CA ILE A 121 -5.16 4.10 -25.05
C ILE A 121 -3.92 4.73 -25.65
N ARG A 122 -3.83 6.05 -25.61
CA ARG A 122 -2.61 6.80 -25.97
C ARG A 122 -2.17 7.64 -24.78
N VAL A 123 -0.88 7.60 -24.48
CA VAL A 123 -0.26 8.35 -23.39
C VAL A 123 0.73 9.34 -23.97
N GLU A 124 0.62 10.60 -23.57
CA GLU A 124 1.48 11.69 -24.00
C GLU A 124 2.17 12.37 -22.80
N VAL A 125 3.45 12.70 -22.98
CA VAL A 125 4.24 13.51 -22.06
C VAL A 125 4.82 14.68 -22.86
N ASP A 126 4.53 15.91 -22.45
CA ASP A 126 4.92 17.14 -23.15
C ASP A 126 4.58 17.12 -24.67
N GLY A 127 3.45 16.51 -25.03
CA GLY A 127 2.96 16.39 -26.42
C GLY A 127 3.62 15.28 -27.25
N VAL A 128 4.54 14.50 -26.67
CA VAL A 128 5.14 13.33 -27.31
C VAL A 128 4.40 12.07 -26.87
N THR A 129 3.93 11.27 -27.83
CA THR A 129 3.33 9.96 -27.56
C THR A 129 4.39 8.98 -27.07
N VAL A 130 4.29 8.59 -25.80
CA VAL A 130 5.21 7.66 -25.14
C VAL A 130 4.68 6.23 -25.09
N ALA A 131 3.37 6.04 -25.23
CA ALA A 131 2.75 4.73 -25.35
C ALA A 131 1.43 4.81 -26.12
N GLU A 132 1.11 3.76 -26.88
CA GLU A 132 -0.15 3.64 -27.62
C GLU A 132 -0.55 2.18 -27.78
N SER A 133 -1.75 1.80 -27.34
CA SER A 133 -2.17 0.39 -27.26
C SER A 133 -3.67 0.23 -27.56
N ALA A 134 -4.01 -0.79 -28.35
CA ALA A 134 -5.39 -1.25 -28.58
C ALA A 134 -5.74 -2.54 -27.81
N SER A 135 -4.88 -2.99 -26.90
CA SER A 135 -5.11 -4.16 -26.04
C SER A 135 -4.63 -3.96 -24.59
N PRO A 136 -5.07 -2.87 -23.91
CA PRO A 136 -4.70 -2.62 -22.53
C PRO A 136 -5.36 -3.59 -21.55
N ARG A 137 -4.82 -3.65 -20.34
CA ARG A 137 -5.51 -4.11 -19.14
C ARG A 137 -5.96 -2.89 -18.33
N LEU A 138 -7.26 -2.81 -18.04
CA LEU A 138 -7.81 -1.75 -17.19
C LEU A 138 -7.92 -2.29 -15.78
N LEU A 139 -7.23 -1.62 -14.85
CA LEU A 139 -7.24 -1.95 -13.43
C LEU A 139 -8.16 -0.96 -12.70
N PHE A 140 -9.15 -1.53 -12.00
CA PHE A 140 -10.08 -0.83 -11.12
C PHE A 140 -9.72 -1.20 -9.69
N GLU A 141 -9.55 -0.18 -8.86
CA GLU A 141 -9.12 -0.36 -7.47
C GLU A 141 -9.95 0.53 -6.55
N THR A 142 -10.38 -0.01 -5.41
CA THR A 142 -11.22 0.71 -4.44
C THR A 142 -10.60 2.05 -4.09
N GLY A 143 -11.34 3.14 -4.36
CA GLY A 143 -10.95 4.51 -4.03
C GLY A 143 -9.93 5.16 -4.97
N LEU A 144 -9.51 4.50 -6.06
CA LEU A 144 -8.52 5.02 -7.00
C LEU A 144 -9.06 5.17 -8.43
N PRO A 145 -8.50 6.11 -9.23
CA PRO A 145 -8.86 6.21 -10.64
C PRO A 145 -8.39 4.97 -11.42
N VAL A 146 -9.08 4.67 -12.52
CA VAL A 146 -8.71 3.57 -13.42
C VAL A 146 -7.26 3.73 -13.88
N ARG A 147 -6.48 2.66 -13.74
CA ARG A 147 -5.12 2.58 -14.26
C ARG A 147 -5.09 1.75 -15.54
N TYR A 148 -4.33 2.22 -16.52
CA TYR A 148 -4.19 1.59 -17.83
C TYR A 148 -2.84 0.92 -17.92
N TYR A 149 -2.84 -0.41 -17.85
CA TYR A 149 -1.64 -1.22 -17.99
C TYR A 149 -1.48 -1.66 -19.44
N LEU A 150 -0.34 -1.29 -20.03
CA LEU A 150 -0.03 -1.48 -21.43
C LEU A 150 1.09 -2.52 -21.59
N PRO A 151 1.07 -3.38 -22.63
CA PRO A 151 2.21 -4.21 -22.97
C PRO A 151 3.47 -3.37 -23.20
N LYS A 152 4.64 -3.82 -22.70
CA LYS A 152 5.92 -3.10 -22.90
C LYS A 152 6.24 -2.87 -24.38
N THR A 153 5.80 -3.76 -25.27
CA THR A 153 5.94 -3.63 -26.74
C THR A 153 5.14 -2.47 -27.34
N HIS A 154 4.20 -1.90 -26.59
CA HIS A 154 3.38 -0.75 -27.00
C HIS A 154 3.88 0.56 -26.38
N VAL A 155 4.99 0.52 -25.66
CA VAL A 155 5.61 1.66 -24.98
C VAL A 155 6.93 1.98 -25.68
N ARG A 156 7.21 3.27 -25.88
CA ARG A 156 8.51 3.79 -26.34
C ARG A 156 9.54 3.65 -25.24
N MET A 157 9.98 2.42 -24.98
CA MET A 157 10.95 2.10 -23.92
C MET A 157 12.29 2.83 -24.09
N ASP A 158 12.61 3.30 -25.31
CA ASP A 158 13.76 4.15 -25.61
C ASP A 158 13.69 5.55 -24.99
N LEU A 159 12.49 6.00 -24.57
CA LEU A 159 12.27 7.26 -23.84
C LEU A 159 12.27 7.06 -22.32
N LEU A 160 12.39 5.83 -21.84
CA LEU A 160 12.29 5.48 -20.41
C LEU A 160 13.67 5.19 -19.82
N GLU A 161 13.92 5.76 -18.65
CA GLU A 161 15.14 5.55 -17.86
C GLU A 161 14.76 4.87 -16.55
N ARG A 162 15.26 3.65 -16.31
CA ARG A 162 14.97 2.90 -15.08
C ARG A 162 15.56 3.65 -13.89
N THR A 163 14.84 3.69 -12.78
CA THR A 163 15.31 4.27 -11.52
C THR A 163 15.48 3.19 -10.46
N ASP A 164 16.19 3.54 -9.38
CA ASP A 164 16.32 2.67 -8.19
C ASP A 164 15.09 2.78 -7.28
N THR A 165 14.08 3.58 -7.66
CA THR A 165 12.84 3.74 -6.91
C THR A 165 12.06 2.42 -6.95
N ALA A 166 11.66 1.96 -5.76
CA ALA A 166 10.74 0.86 -5.57
C ALA A 166 9.68 1.26 -4.53
N THR A 167 8.45 0.79 -4.73
CA THR A 167 7.38 0.97 -3.74
C THR A 167 6.66 -0.35 -3.51
N HIS A 168 6.15 -0.54 -2.30
CA HIS A 168 5.45 -1.76 -1.91
C HIS A 168 3.96 -1.48 -1.68
N CYS A 169 3.11 -2.31 -2.28
CA CYS A 169 1.66 -2.28 -2.10
C CYS A 169 1.19 -3.64 -1.55
N PRO A 170 0.41 -3.69 -0.45
CA PRO A 170 -0.03 -4.95 0.15
C PRO A 170 -0.95 -5.79 -0.74
N TYR A 171 -1.47 -5.22 -1.83
CA TYR A 171 -2.36 -5.87 -2.79
C TYR A 171 -1.71 -6.19 -4.15
N LYS A 172 -0.54 -5.62 -4.42
CA LYS A 172 0.11 -5.73 -5.75
C LYS A 172 1.56 -6.18 -5.68
N GLY A 173 2.22 -6.09 -4.53
CA GLY A 173 3.63 -6.40 -4.38
C GLY A 173 4.52 -5.18 -4.63
N GLU A 174 5.73 -5.43 -5.11
CA GLU A 174 6.75 -4.42 -5.37
C GLU A 174 6.65 -3.86 -6.79
N ALA A 175 6.62 -2.53 -6.91
CA ALA A 175 6.64 -1.81 -8.16
C ALA A 175 8.07 -1.34 -8.50
N GLU A 176 8.48 -1.53 -9.75
CA GLU A 176 9.67 -0.92 -10.33
C GLU A 176 9.30 0.33 -11.15
N TYR A 177 10.17 1.33 -11.18
CA TYR A 177 9.88 2.64 -11.77
C TYR A 177 10.81 3.03 -12.92
N TRP A 178 10.29 3.92 -13.77
CA TRP A 178 11.06 4.63 -14.79
C TRP A 178 10.69 6.11 -14.81
N SER A 179 11.69 6.92 -15.12
CA SER A 179 11.55 8.30 -15.54
C SER A 179 11.34 8.38 -17.05
N VAL A 180 10.63 9.39 -17.54
CA VAL A 180 10.44 9.63 -18.97
C VAL A 180 11.27 10.83 -19.40
N ARG A 181 12.12 10.67 -20.42
CA ARG A 181 12.87 11.77 -21.03
C ARG A 181 12.21 12.20 -22.34
N VAL A 182 11.86 13.49 -22.42
CA VAL A 182 11.35 14.12 -23.65
C VAL A 182 12.16 15.39 -23.91
N GLY A 183 12.97 15.37 -24.96
CA GLY A 183 13.96 16.42 -25.21
C GLY A 183 14.93 16.55 -24.02
N ASP A 184 15.08 17.76 -23.50
CA ASP A 184 15.95 18.05 -22.36
C ASP A 184 15.27 17.86 -20.99
N LYS A 185 13.98 17.51 -20.96
CA LYS A 185 13.20 17.35 -19.72
C LYS A 185 13.14 15.89 -19.28
N VAL A 186 13.24 15.68 -17.97
CA VAL A 186 13.03 14.38 -17.32
C VAL A 186 11.85 14.48 -16.38
N HIS A 187 10.89 13.57 -16.57
CA HIS A 187 9.74 13.40 -15.69
C HIS A 187 10.00 12.19 -14.80
N THR A 188 10.42 12.46 -13.56
CA THR A 188 10.88 11.43 -12.62
C THR A 188 9.76 10.50 -12.18
N ASP A 189 10.01 9.19 -12.22
CA ASP A 189 9.14 8.13 -11.67
C ASP A 189 7.66 8.25 -12.08
N VAL A 190 7.42 8.62 -13.34
CA VAL A 190 6.04 8.75 -13.88
C VAL A 190 5.47 7.44 -14.41
N VAL A 191 6.31 6.41 -14.51
CA VAL A 191 5.99 5.09 -15.04
C VAL A 191 6.32 4.03 -14.00
N TRP A 192 5.46 3.02 -13.86
CA TRP A 192 5.75 1.85 -13.04
C TRP A 192 5.30 0.54 -13.68
N SER A 193 5.80 -0.57 -13.15
CA SER A 193 5.42 -1.93 -13.50
C SER A 193 5.49 -2.84 -12.28
N TYR A 194 4.61 -3.83 -12.21
CA TYR A 194 4.74 -4.93 -11.24
C TYR A 194 5.29 -6.14 -11.98
N ARG A 195 6.55 -6.50 -11.72
CA ARG A 195 7.19 -7.64 -12.40
C ARG A 195 6.64 -8.98 -11.89
N LEU A 196 6.48 -9.09 -10.58
CA LEU A 196 6.01 -10.27 -9.87
C LEU A 196 4.89 -9.85 -8.90
N PRO A 197 3.69 -9.49 -9.41
CA PRO A 197 2.61 -9.03 -8.56
C PRO A 197 2.08 -10.14 -7.65
N LEU A 198 1.29 -9.76 -6.64
CA LEU A 198 0.49 -10.71 -5.85
C LEU A 198 -0.64 -11.37 -6.67
N PRO A 199 -1.17 -12.54 -6.24
CA PRO A 199 -2.18 -13.32 -6.98
C PRO A 199 -3.36 -12.52 -7.55
N GLU A 200 -3.90 -11.59 -6.77
CA GLU A 200 -5.05 -10.75 -7.11
C GLU A 200 -4.77 -9.82 -8.31
N SER A 201 -3.49 -9.49 -8.50
CA SER A 201 -3.03 -8.52 -9.51
C SER A 201 -2.21 -9.17 -10.64
N GLN A 202 -2.19 -10.51 -10.74
CA GLN A 202 -1.40 -11.25 -11.75
C GLN A 202 -1.64 -10.83 -13.19
N LYS A 203 -2.85 -10.37 -13.51
CA LYS A 203 -3.22 -9.94 -14.87
C LYS A 203 -2.45 -8.69 -15.35
N VAL A 204 -1.77 -7.97 -14.47
CA VAL A 204 -0.89 -6.84 -14.84
C VAL A 204 0.60 -7.16 -14.77
N ALA A 205 0.98 -8.42 -14.55
CA ALA A 205 2.38 -8.85 -14.46
C ALA A 205 3.18 -8.41 -15.69
N GLY A 206 4.26 -7.65 -15.47
CA GLY A 206 5.16 -7.14 -16.49
C GLY A 206 4.56 -6.07 -17.42
N LEU A 207 3.32 -5.63 -17.20
CA LEU A 207 2.73 -4.52 -17.93
C LEU A 207 3.14 -3.17 -17.32
N VAL A 208 3.05 -2.11 -18.11
CA VAL A 208 3.49 -0.76 -17.74
C VAL A 208 2.29 0.16 -17.57
N SER A 209 2.29 0.97 -16.51
CA SER A 209 1.28 2.00 -16.28
C SER A 209 1.94 3.35 -16.00
N PHE A 210 1.17 4.42 -16.19
CA PHE A 210 1.60 5.81 -16.01
C PHE A 210 0.73 6.49 -14.95
N TYR A 211 1.28 7.49 -14.26
CA TYR A 211 0.48 8.30 -13.34
C TYR A 211 -0.39 9.25 -14.14
N ASN A 212 -1.69 8.94 -14.24
CA ASN A 212 -2.71 9.76 -14.91
C ASN A 212 -2.66 11.24 -14.48
N GLU A 213 -2.22 11.50 -13.25
CA GLU A 213 -2.05 12.82 -12.64
C GLU A 213 -0.94 13.65 -13.32
N LYS A 214 0.06 12.97 -13.91
CA LYS A 214 1.31 13.56 -14.40
C LYS A 214 1.42 13.54 -15.93
N VAL A 215 0.61 12.73 -16.60
CA VAL A 215 0.64 12.56 -18.07
C VAL A 215 -0.72 12.87 -18.70
N ASP A 216 -0.74 13.07 -20.01
CA ASP A 216 -1.99 13.17 -20.76
C ASP A 216 -2.41 11.80 -21.27
N ILE A 217 -3.63 11.37 -20.93
CA ILE A 217 -4.20 10.10 -21.37
C ILE A 217 -5.35 10.36 -22.33
N TYR A 218 -5.37 9.65 -23.44
CA TYR A 218 -6.46 9.63 -24.41
C TYR A 218 -7.07 8.23 -24.43
N VAL A 219 -8.39 8.16 -24.32
CA VAL A 219 -9.17 6.92 -24.43
C VAL A 219 -10.07 7.07 -25.64
N ASP A 220 -9.88 6.19 -26.63
CA ASP A 220 -10.63 6.21 -27.90
C ASP A 220 -10.57 7.59 -28.59
N GLY A 221 -9.40 8.24 -28.51
CA GLY A 221 -9.15 9.58 -29.07
C GLY A 221 -9.61 10.76 -28.20
N VAL A 222 -10.32 10.51 -27.10
CA VAL A 222 -10.81 11.55 -26.18
C VAL A 222 -9.80 11.76 -25.05
N LYS A 223 -9.30 12.99 -24.91
CA LYS A 223 -8.42 13.38 -23.79
C LYS A 223 -9.19 13.29 -22.47
N GLN A 224 -8.60 12.62 -21.49
CA GLN A 224 -9.16 12.49 -20.14
C GLN A 224 -8.68 13.63 -19.24
N GLU A 225 -9.51 14.02 -18.27
CA GLU A 225 -9.09 14.92 -17.21
C GLU A 225 -8.10 14.22 -16.27
N ARG A 226 -7.09 14.97 -15.80
CA ARG A 226 -6.14 14.45 -14.83
C ARG A 226 -6.82 14.37 -13.46
N PRO A 227 -6.86 13.19 -12.82
CA PRO A 227 -7.45 13.05 -11.50
C PRO A 227 -6.63 13.79 -10.45
N LYS A 228 -7.25 14.12 -9.31
CA LYS A 228 -6.55 14.61 -8.11
C LYS A 228 -6.50 13.49 -7.08
N THR A 229 -5.32 12.96 -6.82
CA THR A 229 -5.08 11.87 -5.85
C THR A 229 -3.87 12.21 -4.99
N GLN A 230 -3.53 11.36 -4.01
CA GLN A 230 -2.30 11.52 -3.23
C GLN A 230 -1.01 11.35 -4.06
N PHE A 231 -1.10 10.97 -5.33
CA PHE A 231 0.05 10.75 -6.21
C PHE A 231 0.35 11.92 -7.16
N ALA A 232 -0.45 13.00 -7.10
CA ALA A 232 -0.27 14.20 -7.91
C ALA A 232 1.00 14.98 -7.53
#